data_AF-A0A1V5B034-F1
#
_entry.id   AF-A0A1V5B034-F1
#
_cell.length_a   1.000
_cell.length_b   1.000
_cell.length_c   1.000
_cell.angle_alpha   90.00
_cell.angle_beta   90.00
_cell.angle_gamma   90.00
#
_symmetry.space_group_name_H-M   'P 1'
#
loop_
_entity.id
_entity.type
_entity.pdbx_description
1 polymer ?
#
loop_
_entity_poly.entity_id
_entity_poly.type
_entity_poly.pdbx_seq_one_letter_code
_entity_poly.pdbx_strand_id
1 'polypeptide(L)'
;MKPENKELIKALLEEADSIQEDIYDDAEKMLGTVPFILRVMARRPEFMIFSALKDFYALRPQSLEPKVAELLAVAAAAASGADKCLKVHMAAAAQAGASEDQILDAVFIAALIGQTKVLASALRTFQEFEGKW
;
A
#
# COMPACT_ATOMS: atom_id res chain seq x y z
N MET A 1 -18.43 5.12 -23.12
CA MET A 1 -18.13 3.69 -22.94
C MET A 1 -19.07 2.88 -23.81
N LYS A 2 -18.56 1.92 -24.57
CA LYS A 2 -19.37 1.11 -25.49
C LYS A 2 -20.39 0.27 -24.70
N PRO A 3 -21.57 -0.07 -25.27
CA PRO A 3 -22.62 -0.83 -24.57
C PRO A 3 -22.12 -2.12 -23.91
N GLU A 4 -21.27 -2.89 -24.60
CA GLU A 4 -20.71 -4.14 -24.09
C GLU A 4 -19.91 -3.94 -22.78
N ASN A 5 -19.17 -2.85 -22.66
CA ASN A 5 -18.40 -2.54 -21.46
C ASN A 5 -19.30 -2.10 -20.30
N LYS A 6 -20.47 -1.49 -20.59
CA LYS A 6 -21.45 -1.14 -19.56
C LYS A 6 -22.10 -2.39 -18.99
N GLU A 7 -22.44 -3.36 -19.83
CA GLU A 7 -23.00 -4.64 -19.39
C GLU A 7 -21.99 -5.44 -18.55
N LEU A 8 -20.71 -5.44 -18.92
CA LEU A 8 -19.66 -6.09 -18.11
C LEU A 8 -19.54 -5.48 -16.71
N ILE A 9 -19.55 -4.15 -16.61
CA ILE A 9 -19.50 -3.47 -15.31
C ILE A 9 -20.78 -3.73 -14.51
N LYS A 10 -21.94 -3.77 -15.17
CA LYS A 10 -23.21 -4.09 -14.51
C LYS A 10 -23.18 -5.50 -13.93
N ALA A 11 -22.75 -6.49 -14.71
CA ALA A 11 -22.62 -7.87 -14.25
C ALA A 11 -21.65 -8.01 -13.07
N LEU A 12 -20.50 -7.30 -13.09
CA LEU A 12 -19.58 -7.27 -11.96
C LEU A 12 -20.24 -6.72 -10.68
N LEU A 13 -21.01 -5.64 -10.81
CA LEU A 13 -21.66 -4.99 -9.67
C LEU A 13 -22.92 -5.71 -9.17
N GLU A 14 -23.54 -6.56 -9.98
CA GLU A 14 -24.62 -7.46 -9.55
C GLU A 14 -24.12 -8.50 -8.53
N GLU A 15 -22.85 -8.88 -8.62
CA GLU A 15 -22.18 -9.82 -7.70
C GLU A 15 -21.43 -9.10 -6.55
N ALA A 16 -21.70 -7.82 -6.32
CA ALA A 16 -20.89 -6.99 -5.44
C ALA A 16 -20.80 -7.52 -3.99
N ASP A 17 -21.89 -8.06 -3.44
CA ASP A 17 -21.91 -8.59 -2.07
C ASP A 17 -20.97 -9.80 -1.94
N SER A 18 -21.01 -10.74 -2.89
CA SER A 18 -20.10 -11.90 -2.91
C SER A 18 -18.64 -11.47 -3.07
N ILE A 19 -18.37 -10.52 -3.95
CA ILE A 19 -17.00 -10.01 -4.18
C ILE A 19 -16.47 -9.30 -2.92
N GLN A 20 -17.33 -8.57 -2.20
CA GLN A 20 -16.94 -7.93 -0.94
C GLN A 20 -16.54 -8.93 0.13
N GLU A 21 -17.27 -10.04 0.26
CA GLU A 21 -16.94 -11.12 1.18
C GLU A 21 -15.59 -11.75 0.82
N ASP A 22 -15.35 -12.06 -0.45
CA ASP A 22 -14.07 -12.59 -0.93
C ASP A 22 -12.91 -11.62 -0.63
N ILE A 23 -13.10 -10.31 -0.85
CA ILE A 23 -12.09 -9.29 -0.52
C ILE A 23 -11.78 -9.26 0.98
N TYR A 24 -12.77 -9.48 1.85
CA TYR A 24 -12.53 -9.57 3.29
C TYR A 24 -11.74 -10.82 3.66
N ASP A 25 -12.10 -11.96 3.10
CA ASP A 25 -11.38 -13.22 3.33
C ASP A 25 -9.93 -13.14 2.87
N ASP A 26 -9.69 -12.55 1.71
CA ASP A 26 -8.34 -12.34 1.18
C ASP A 26 -7.55 -11.36 2.04
N ALA A 27 -8.16 -10.24 2.47
CA ALA A 27 -7.51 -9.31 3.39
C ALA A 27 -7.13 -9.99 4.71
N GLU A 28 -8.00 -10.81 5.30
CA GLU A 28 -7.73 -11.54 6.53
C GLU A 28 -6.59 -12.55 6.35
N LYS A 29 -6.60 -13.34 5.27
CA LYS A 29 -5.53 -14.31 4.98
C LYS A 29 -4.17 -13.64 4.78
N MET A 30 -4.17 -12.49 4.11
CA MET A 30 -2.94 -11.79 3.71
C MET A 30 -2.36 -10.87 4.77
N LEU A 31 -3.23 -10.20 5.54
CA LEU A 31 -2.84 -9.15 6.48
C LEU A 31 -3.03 -9.59 7.94
N GLY A 32 -3.63 -10.77 8.17
CA GLY A 32 -4.03 -11.24 9.50
C GLY A 32 -5.16 -10.43 10.12
N THR A 33 -5.80 -9.55 9.35
CA THR A 33 -6.95 -8.74 9.79
C THR A 33 -7.65 -8.12 8.58
N VAL A 34 -8.97 -7.95 8.64
CA VAL A 34 -9.72 -7.07 7.72
C VAL A 34 -9.57 -5.60 8.14
N PRO A 35 -8.84 -4.75 7.38
CA PRO A 35 -8.67 -3.34 7.73
C PRO A 35 -10.01 -2.60 7.78
N PHE A 36 -10.18 -1.71 8.77
CA PHE A 36 -11.43 -0.96 8.96
C PHE A 36 -11.82 -0.15 7.71
N ILE A 37 -10.84 0.30 6.92
CA ILE A 37 -11.06 1.07 5.70
C ILE A 37 -11.88 0.25 4.68
N LEU A 38 -11.64 -1.06 4.55
CA LEU A 38 -12.42 -1.93 3.66
C LEU A 38 -13.89 -1.99 4.11
N ARG A 39 -14.14 -2.06 5.43
CA ARG A 39 -15.49 -2.07 5.99
C ARG A 39 -16.23 -0.75 5.79
N VAL A 40 -15.53 0.38 5.89
CA VAL A 40 -16.13 1.70 5.63
C VAL A 40 -16.41 1.89 4.15
N MET A 41 -15.48 1.50 3.27
CA MET A 41 -15.65 1.58 1.81
C MET A 41 -16.81 0.70 1.33
N ALA A 42 -17.05 -0.44 1.96
CA ALA A 42 -18.12 -1.36 1.55
C ALA A 42 -19.54 -0.77 1.63
N ARG A 43 -19.73 0.37 2.31
CA ARG A 43 -20.97 1.17 2.20
C ARG A 43 -21.24 1.71 0.79
N ARG A 44 -20.25 1.64 -0.10
CA ARG A 44 -20.29 1.92 -1.54
C ARG A 44 -19.56 0.77 -2.26
N PRO A 45 -20.25 -0.35 -2.53
CA PRO A 45 -19.62 -1.57 -3.00
C PRO A 45 -18.76 -1.39 -4.25
N GLU A 46 -19.24 -0.60 -5.21
CA GLU A 46 -18.51 -0.24 -6.41
C GLU A 46 -17.16 0.42 -6.10
N PHE A 47 -17.12 1.33 -5.13
CA PHE A 47 -15.89 2.01 -4.74
C PHE A 47 -14.92 1.04 -4.05
N MET A 48 -15.43 0.20 -3.14
CA MET A 48 -14.64 -0.78 -2.41
C MET A 48 -14.00 -1.79 -3.35
N ILE A 49 -14.78 -2.38 -4.25
CA ILE A 49 -14.32 -3.41 -5.19
C ILE A 49 -13.21 -2.85 -6.08
N PHE A 50 -13.44 -1.69 -6.72
CA PHE A 50 -12.42 -1.11 -7.60
C PHE A 50 -11.17 -0.68 -6.83
N SER A 51 -11.30 -0.15 -5.61
CA SER A 51 -10.14 0.23 -4.80
C SER A 51 -9.34 -0.99 -4.37
N ALA A 52 -10.01 -1.99 -3.79
CA ALA A 52 -9.36 -3.19 -3.24
C ALA A 52 -8.66 -3.99 -4.34
N LEU A 53 -9.30 -4.22 -5.49
CA LEU A 53 -8.67 -4.89 -6.61
C LEU A 53 -7.41 -4.15 -7.07
N LYS A 54 -7.50 -2.83 -7.25
CA LYS A 54 -6.35 -1.99 -7.63
C LYS A 54 -5.23 -2.09 -6.58
N ASP A 55 -5.57 -2.01 -5.29
CA ASP A 55 -4.59 -2.06 -4.21
C ASP A 55 -3.91 -3.44 -4.12
N PHE A 56 -4.67 -4.55 -4.24
CA PHE A 56 -4.11 -5.90 -4.23
C PHE A 56 -3.18 -6.17 -5.40
N TYR A 57 -3.56 -5.79 -6.63
CA TYR A 57 -2.68 -5.93 -7.79
C TYR A 57 -1.41 -5.06 -7.68
N ALA A 58 -1.52 -3.87 -7.10
CA ALA A 58 -0.38 -2.97 -6.94
C ALA A 58 0.59 -3.42 -5.83
N LEU A 59 0.07 -3.92 -4.71
CA LEU A 59 0.87 -4.40 -3.57
C LEU A 59 1.43 -5.81 -3.78
N ARG A 60 0.84 -6.60 -4.69
CA ARG A 60 1.29 -7.97 -5.02
C ARG A 60 1.45 -8.13 -6.53
N PRO A 61 2.37 -7.38 -7.16
CA PRO A 61 2.60 -7.53 -8.58
C PRO A 61 3.19 -8.92 -8.86
N GLN A 62 2.78 -9.53 -9.97
CA GLN A 62 3.29 -10.85 -10.38
C GLN A 62 4.81 -10.86 -10.64
N SER A 63 5.42 -9.69 -10.81
CA SER A 63 6.85 -9.52 -11.05
C SER A 63 7.71 -9.53 -9.78
N LEU A 64 7.12 -9.52 -8.58
CA LEU A 64 7.86 -9.53 -7.31
C LEU A 64 7.41 -10.70 -6.43
N GLU A 65 8.37 -11.31 -5.72
CA GLU A 65 8.03 -12.24 -4.67
C GLU A 65 7.21 -11.54 -3.57
N PRO A 66 6.25 -12.24 -2.94
CA PRO A 66 5.42 -11.71 -1.86
C PRO A 66 6.21 -10.98 -0.76
N LYS A 67 7.33 -11.58 -0.32
CA LYS A 67 8.21 -11.01 0.70
C LYS A 67 8.81 -9.67 0.29
N VAL A 68 9.29 -9.57 -0.95
CA VAL A 68 9.93 -8.36 -1.48
C VAL A 68 8.91 -7.24 -1.60
N ALA A 69 7.71 -7.54 -2.11
CA ALA A 69 6.66 -6.54 -2.26
C ALA A 69 6.22 -5.94 -0.91
N GLU A 70 6.12 -6.76 0.14
CA GLU A 70 5.77 -6.28 1.48
C GLU A 70 6.89 -5.49 2.15
N LEU A 71 8.17 -5.85 1.95
CA LEU A 71 9.29 -5.04 2.42
C LEU A 71 9.30 -3.64 1.77
N LEU A 72 8.94 -3.54 0.48
CA LEU A 72 8.74 -2.26 -0.19
C LEU A 72 7.54 -1.49 0.39
N ALA A 73 6.45 -2.17 0.71
CA ALA A 73 5.29 -1.57 1.36
C ALA A 73 5.62 -1.03 2.76
N VAL A 74 6.43 -1.77 3.55
CA VAL A 74 6.99 -1.32 4.84
C VAL A 74 7.79 -0.04 4.66
N ALA A 75 8.74 -0.01 3.72
CA ALA A 75 9.56 1.16 3.46
C ALA A 75 8.70 2.37 3.03
N ALA A 76 7.72 2.16 2.14
CA ALA A 76 6.81 3.21 1.69
C ALA A 76 5.92 3.76 2.82
N ALA A 77 5.38 2.87 3.67
CA ALA A 77 4.56 3.25 4.82
C ALA A 77 5.37 4.05 5.84
N ALA A 78 6.60 3.61 6.15
CA ALA A 78 7.52 4.32 7.04
C ALA A 78 7.89 5.71 6.48
N ALA A 79 8.27 5.80 5.21
CA ALA A 79 8.62 7.06 4.56
C ALA A 79 7.45 8.05 4.49
N SER A 80 6.21 7.55 4.50
CA SER A 80 4.99 8.36 4.43
C SER A 80 4.41 8.72 5.81
N GLY A 81 4.98 8.22 6.92
CA GLY A 81 4.44 8.42 8.27
C GLY A 81 3.09 7.71 8.49
N ALA A 82 2.85 6.61 7.78
CA ALA A 82 1.59 5.88 7.82
C ALA A 82 1.63 4.75 8.87
N ASP A 83 1.73 5.08 10.15
CA ASP A 83 2.01 4.14 11.25
C ASP A 83 1.09 2.91 11.28
N LYS A 84 -0.20 3.09 10.98
CA LYS A 84 -1.17 1.98 10.93
C LYS A 84 -0.88 1.04 9.77
N CYS A 85 -0.55 1.59 8.59
CA CYS A 85 -0.16 0.79 7.43
C CYS A 85 1.18 0.09 7.69
N LEU A 86 2.12 0.79 8.33
CA LEU A 86 3.43 0.24 8.67
C LEU A 86 3.28 -1.03 9.51
N LYS A 87 2.46 -0.99 10.57
CA LYS A 87 2.21 -2.16 11.43
C LYS A 87 1.61 -3.34 10.64
N VAL A 88 0.64 -3.07 9.76
CA VAL A 88 -0.02 -4.10 8.95
C VAL A 88 0.97 -4.75 7.98
N HIS A 89 1.75 -3.94 7.27
CA HIS A 89 2.71 -4.44 6.28
C HIS A 89 3.93 -5.11 6.93
N MET A 90 4.34 -4.72 8.14
CA MET A 90 5.35 -5.46 8.91
C MET A 90 4.87 -6.89 9.23
N ALA A 91 3.60 -7.04 9.64
CA ALA A 91 3.02 -8.36 9.90
C ALA A 91 2.91 -9.19 8.62
N ALA A 92 2.45 -8.60 7.52
CA ALA A 92 2.35 -9.26 6.22
C ALA A 92 3.73 -9.65 5.65
N ALA A 93 4.76 -8.82 5.84
CA ALA A 93 6.14 -9.14 5.47
C ALA A 93 6.65 -10.35 6.26
N ALA A 94 6.43 -10.39 7.58
CA ALA A 94 6.82 -11.51 8.43
C ALA A 94 6.09 -12.80 8.03
N GLN A 95 4.78 -12.73 7.74
CA GLN A 95 3.99 -13.86 7.25
C GLN A 95 4.49 -14.36 5.88
N ALA A 96 5.00 -13.47 5.03
CA ALA A 96 5.65 -13.81 3.78
C ALA A 96 7.11 -14.31 3.94
N GLY A 97 7.59 -14.47 5.18
CA GLY A 97 8.91 -15.03 5.49
C GLY A 97 10.05 -14.00 5.56
N ALA A 98 9.76 -12.71 5.72
CA ALA A 98 10.78 -11.72 6.06
C ALA A 98 11.29 -11.92 7.50
N SER A 99 12.59 -11.79 7.71
CA SER A 99 13.16 -11.74 9.06
C SER A 99 12.94 -10.36 9.70
N GLU A 100 13.09 -10.30 11.03
CA GLU A 100 13.09 -9.03 11.76
C GLU A 100 14.16 -8.07 11.22
N ASP A 101 15.37 -8.56 10.95
CA ASP A 101 16.46 -7.76 10.37
C ASP A 101 16.08 -7.17 9.01
N GLN A 102 15.43 -7.94 8.13
CA GLN A 102 14.98 -7.44 6.82
C GLN A 102 13.94 -6.32 6.95
N ILE A 103 13.02 -6.45 7.90
CA ILE A 103 12.02 -5.42 8.19
C ILE A 103 12.70 -4.17 8.76
N LEU A 104 13.65 -4.34 9.69
CA LEU A 104 14.41 -3.24 10.28
C LEU A 104 15.23 -2.50 9.21
N ASP A 105 15.88 -3.23 8.30
CA ASP A 105 16.62 -2.66 7.17
C ASP A 105 15.71 -1.82 6.28
N ALA A 106 14.49 -2.29 5.98
CA ALA A 106 13.52 -1.50 5.20
C ALA A 106 13.14 -0.18 5.89
N VAL A 107 13.00 -0.18 7.21
CA VAL A 107 12.74 1.04 8.01
C VAL A 107 13.94 1.98 7.99
N PHE A 108 15.16 1.48 8.15
CA PHE A 108 16.38 2.29 8.08
C PHE A 108 16.60 2.90 6.69
N ILE A 109 16.33 2.14 5.63
CA ILE A 109 16.36 2.65 4.26
C ILE A 109 15.36 3.80 4.12
N ALA A 110 14.11 3.64 4.58
CA ALA A 110 13.10 4.69 4.53
C ALA A 110 13.54 5.97 5.31
N ALA A 111 14.11 5.79 6.51
CA ALA A 111 14.61 6.90 7.32
C ALA A 111 15.77 7.66 6.64
N LEU A 112 16.73 6.94 6.05
CA LEU A 112 17.84 7.52 5.29
C LEU A 112 17.34 8.34 4.09
N ILE A 113 16.38 7.81 3.33
CA ILE A 113 15.77 8.54 2.20
C ILE A 113 15.03 9.79 2.70
N GLY A 114 14.32 9.70 3.82
CA GLY A 114 13.70 10.86 4.47
C GLY A 114 14.70 11.94 4.89
N GLN A 115 15.81 11.54 5.52
CA GLN A 115 16.90 12.45 5.90
C GLN A 115 17.50 13.16 4.68
N THR A 116 17.82 12.41 3.63
CA THR A 116 18.44 12.97 2.41
C THR A 116 17.50 13.91 1.67
N LYS A 117 16.18 13.69 1.69
CA LYS A 117 15.18 14.65 1.19
C LYS A 117 15.30 16.02 1.87
N VAL A 118 15.42 16.03 3.19
CA VAL A 118 15.56 17.29 3.96
C VAL A 118 16.87 17.99 3.61
N LEU A 119 17.99 17.25 3.63
CA LEU A 119 19.30 17.80 3.30
C LEU A 119 19.34 18.38 1.88
N ALA A 120 18.87 17.62 0.89
CA ALA A 120 18.90 18.04 -0.51
C ALA A 120 18.07 19.32 -0.75
N SER A 121 16.90 19.43 -0.12
CA SER A 121 16.07 20.63 -0.24
C SER A 121 16.69 21.82 0.47
N ALA A 122 17.10 21.67 1.73
CA ALA A 122 17.62 22.76 2.55
C ALA A 122 18.94 23.31 2.01
N LEU A 123 19.86 22.41 1.62
CA LEU A 123 21.17 22.82 1.10
C LEU A 123 21.07 23.51 -0.26
N ARG A 124 20.08 23.15 -1.10
CA ARG A 124 19.83 23.86 -2.36
C ARG A 124 19.38 25.30 -2.10
N THR A 125 18.44 25.51 -1.18
CA THR A 125 18.02 26.86 -0.79
C THR A 125 19.17 27.64 -0.15
N PHE A 126 19.98 27.00 0.68
CA PHE A 126 21.16 27.65 1.26
C PHE A 126 22.18 28.06 0.19
N GLN A 127 22.45 27.20 -0.80
CA GLN A 127 23.33 27.49 -1.92
C GLN A 127 22.85 28.70 -2.74
N GLU A 128 21.54 28.92 -2.85
CA GLU A 128 21.00 30.10 -3.50
C GLU A 128 21.21 31.39 -2.70
N PHE A 129 21.40 31.27 -1.39
CA PHE A 129 21.55 32.38 -0.44
C PHE A 129 23.01 32.70 -0.12
N GLU A 130 23.88 31.69 -0.07
CA GLU A 130 25.28 31.85 0.31
C GLU A 130 26.01 32.84 -0.61
N GLY A 131 26.79 33.76 -0.01
CA GLY A 131 27.53 34.80 -0.75
C GLY A 131 26.68 35.95 -1.33
N LYS A 132 25.36 36.00 -1.07
CA LYS A 132 24.47 37.09 -1.52
C LYS A 132 24.08 38.10 -0.43
N TRP A 133 24.89 38.21 0.61
CA TRP A 133 24.78 39.25 1.65
C TRP A 133 25.59 40.49 1.28
#